data_AF-A0A966UYW1-F1
#
_entry.id   AF-A0A966UYW1-F1
#
_cell.length_a   1.000
_cell.length_b   1.000
_cell.length_c   1.000
_cell.angle_alpha   90.00
_cell.angle_beta   90.00
_cell.angle_gamma   90.00
#
_symmetry.space_group_name_H-M   'P 1'
#
loop_
_entity.id
_entity.type
_entity.pdbx_description
1 polymer ?
#
loop_
_entity_poly.entity_id
_entity_poly.type
_entity_poly.pdbx_seq_one_letter_code
_entity_poly.pdbx_strand_id
1 'polypeptide(L)'
;MTTLPFQHLILLEPLGLLYGSSGRLLSPQALTGRASEHFPPDSPALSGLLATRLDRGQVWDLHTAGPFWFDPIEGLMLPAPFTLLQERQGDGGRCSERRLVWSEGDGELSPSGWRPSDGRDPPRKAPSGGWISLMDWALVSQPGEKVAIHDNPWEAVPHLHPRLQDEERISAGDGALFLEYGIALKPGVVLAYLSSHAIEEGVYRFGGEGHLVQLRCQPIPPLLETLLSRPLTAPFALITPGVWGGPKLSLREPIDTTVLHGQFPWHR
;
A
#
# COMPACT_ATOMS: atom_id res chain seq x y z
N MET A 1 -1.48 25.90 -11.84
CA MET A 1 -1.98 25.10 -10.71
C MET A 1 -2.30 23.73 -11.25
N THR A 2 -1.54 22.70 -10.88
CA THR A 2 -1.85 21.31 -11.22
C THR A 2 -3.02 20.86 -10.36
N THR A 3 -4.16 20.55 -10.98
CA THR A 3 -5.31 19.96 -10.28
C THR A 3 -4.96 18.56 -9.81
N LEU A 4 -5.23 18.25 -8.55
CA LEU A 4 -5.07 16.89 -8.04
C LEU A 4 -5.95 15.93 -8.83
N PRO A 5 -5.43 14.77 -9.26
CA PRO A 5 -6.22 13.80 -10.02
C PRO A 5 -7.24 13.08 -9.13
N PHE A 6 -7.05 13.06 -7.81
CA PHE A 6 -7.92 12.36 -6.88
C PHE A 6 -8.94 13.31 -6.25
N GLN A 7 -10.19 12.84 -6.12
CA GLN A 7 -11.28 13.59 -5.50
C GLN A 7 -11.96 12.81 -4.37
N HIS A 8 -11.80 11.49 -4.37
CA HIS A 8 -12.51 10.59 -3.46
C HIS A 8 -11.55 9.71 -2.67
N LEU A 9 -11.89 9.47 -1.41
CA LEU A 9 -11.37 8.41 -0.56
C LEU A 9 -12.41 7.30 -0.51
N ILE A 10 -12.10 6.19 -1.18
CA ILE A 10 -12.93 4.98 -1.21
C ILE A 10 -12.57 4.12 0.00
N LEU A 11 -13.56 3.80 0.82
CA LEU A 11 -13.44 2.89 1.96
C LEU A 11 -14.08 1.55 1.63
N LEU A 12 -13.36 0.46 1.86
CA LEU A 12 -13.83 -0.91 1.65
C LEU A 12 -13.82 -1.64 2.99
N GLU A 13 -15.00 -1.90 3.53
CA GLU A 13 -15.21 -2.70 4.74
C GLU A 13 -15.47 -4.15 4.34
N PRO A 14 -14.58 -5.10 4.69
CA PRO A 14 -14.79 -6.51 4.37
C PRO A 14 -15.99 -7.07 5.13
N LEU A 15 -16.88 -7.77 4.42
CA LEU A 15 -18.03 -8.47 5.02
C LEU A 15 -17.67 -9.89 5.48
N GLY A 16 -16.37 -10.17 5.60
CA GLY A 16 -15.78 -11.47 5.94
C GLY A 16 -14.27 -11.40 5.80
N LEU A 17 -13.63 -12.55 5.57
CA LEU A 17 -12.21 -12.60 5.21
C LEU A 17 -11.99 -11.92 3.85
N LEU A 18 -10.78 -11.44 3.59
CA LEU A 18 -10.30 -11.13 2.24
C LEU A 18 -9.19 -12.10 1.88
N TYR A 19 -8.95 -12.33 0.59
CA TYR A 19 -7.76 -13.09 0.17
C TYR A 19 -6.75 -12.17 -0.50
N GLY A 20 -5.49 -12.27 -0.06
CA GLY A 20 -4.37 -11.60 -0.69
C GLY A 20 -4.02 -12.29 -2.02
N SER A 21 -3.45 -11.55 -2.97
CA SER A 21 -2.96 -12.18 -4.19
C SER A 21 -1.72 -13.02 -3.88
N SER A 22 -1.65 -14.23 -4.44
CA SER A 22 -0.50 -15.13 -4.34
C SER A 22 0.72 -14.58 -5.08
N GLY A 23 1.60 -13.88 -4.37
CA GLY A 23 2.90 -13.48 -4.88
C GLY A 23 3.88 -14.66 -4.89
N ARG A 24 4.47 -14.95 -6.05
CA ARG A 24 5.62 -15.86 -6.33
C ARG A 24 5.60 -17.25 -5.65
N LEU A 25 5.31 -18.26 -6.46
CA LEU A 25 5.40 -19.71 -6.24
C LEU A 25 6.74 -20.27 -5.65
N LEU A 26 7.74 -19.44 -5.33
CA LEU A 26 9.12 -19.89 -5.07
C LEU A 26 9.73 -19.28 -3.80
N SER A 27 8.98 -19.17 -2.71
CA SER A 27 9.54 -18.99 -1.36
C SER A 27 9.35 -20.27 -0.53
N PRO A 28 10.25 -20.59 0.43
CA PRO A 28 10.03 -21.68 1.38
C PRO A 28 8.71 -21.56 2.18
N GLN A 29 8.16 -20.35 2.28
CA GLN A 29 6.83 -20.11 2.86
C GLN A 29 5.71 -20.54 1.90
N ALA A 30 5.84 -20.30 0.59
CA ALA A 30 4.90 -20.78 -0.42
C ALA A 30 4.80 -22.32 -0.47
N LEU A 31 5.88 -23.03 -0.11
CA LEU A 31 5.91 -24.49 0.02
C LEU A 31 5.14 -25.05 1.23
N THR A 32 4.82 -24.20 2.22
CA THR A 32 4.01 -24.57 3.40
C THR A 32 2.59 -23.99 3.34
N GLY A 33 2.15 -23.53 2.16
CA GLY A 33 0.83 -22.92 1.96
C GLY A 33 0.71 -21.50 2.51
N ARG A 34 1.75 -20.96 3.15
CA ARG A 34 1.86 -19.52 3.44
C ARG A 34 2.24 -18.82 2.14
N ALA A 35 1.25 -18.61 1.27
CA ALA A 35 1.41 -17.73 0.13
C ALA A 35 2.03 -16.43 0.64
N SER A 36 3.06 -15.94 -0.04
CA SER A 36 3.60 -14.61 0.19
C SER A 36 2.51 -13.60 -0.16
N GLU A 37 1.63 -13.35 0.80
CA GLU A 37 0.44 -12.53 0.64
C GLU A 37 0.87 -11.07 0.62
N HIS A 38 0.75 -10.47 -0.56
CA HIS A 38 0.76 -9.02 -0.66
C HIS A 38 -0.62 -8.54 -0.21
N PHE A 39 -0.71 -8.02 1.02
CA PHE A 39 -1.91 -7.40 1.56
C PHE A 39 -1.56 -6.04 2.17
N PRO A 40 -2.37 -4.99 1.93
CA PRO A 40 -3.65 -5.01 1.20
C PRO A 40 -3.49 -5.20 -0.33
N PRO A 41 -4.58 -5.49 -1.06
CA PRO A 41 -4.56 -5.47 -2.52
C PRO A 41 -4.13 -4.10 -3.04
N ASP A 42 -3.30 -4.07 -4.08
CA ASP A 42 -2.87 -2.80 -4.66
C ASP A 42 -3.98 -2.09 -5.41
N SER A 43 -3.75 -0.81 -5.68
CA SER A 43 -4.66 0.07 -6.43
C SER A 43 -5.24 -0.52 -7.74
N PRO A 44 -4.55 -1.39 -8.51
CA PRO A 44 -5.14 -2.07 -9.65
C PRO A 44 -6.35 -2.97 -9.32
N ALA A 45 -6.41 -3.56 -8.13
CA ALA A 45 -7.59 -4.33 -7.71
C ALA A 45 -8.81 -3.41 -7.56
N LEU A 46 -8.61 -2.21 -7.01
CA LEU A 46 -9.66 -1.21 -6.93
C LEU A 46 -10.04 -0.68 -8.32
N SER A 47 -9.08 -0.37 -9.18
CA SER A 47 -9.40 0.13 -10.51
C SER A 47 -10.21 -0.89 -11.31
N GLY A 48 -9.91 -2.19 -11.16
CA GLY A 48 -10.72 -3.26 -11.72
C GLY A 48 -12.17 -3.23 -11.23
N LEU A 49 -12.39 -3.07 -9.92
CA LEU A 49 -13.74 -2.91 -9.35
C LEU A 49 -14.45 -1.70 -9.94
N LEU A 50 -13.82 -0.51 -9.92
CA LEU A 50 -14.43 0.73 -10.40
C LEU A 50 -14.74 0.66 -11.91
N ALA A 51 -13.83 0.09 -12.71
CA ALA A 51 -14.01 -0.04 -14.15
C ALA A 51 -15.21 -0.91 -14.56
N THR A 52 -15.69 -1.81 -13.69
CA THR A 52 -16.93 -2.57 -13.95
C THR A 52 -18.19 -1.72 -13.86
N ARG A 53 -18.10 -0.53 -13.27
CA ARG A 53 -19.23 0.38 -13.00
C ARG A 53 -19.16 1.70 -13.75
N LEU A 54 -18.00 2.03 -14.29
CA LEU A 54 -17.77 3.25 -15.05
C LEU A 54 -17.98 3.01 -16.55
N ASP A 55 -18.42 4.06 -17.25
CA ASP A 55 -18.49 4.03 -18.70
C ASP A 55 -17.10 4.00 -19.32
N ARG A 56 -16.98 3.46 -20.53
CA ARG A 56 -15.68 3.31 -21.23
C ARG A 56 -14.85 4.60 -21.31
N GLY A 57 -15.50 5.77 -21.44
CA GLY A 57 -14.82 7.06 -21.46
C GLY A 57 -14.18 7.39 -20.11
N GLN A 58 -14.91 7.18 -19.01
CA GLN A 58 -14.46 7.48 -17.64
C GLN A 58 -13.31 6.57 -17.20
N VAL A 59 -13.26 5.34 -17.71
CA VAL A 59 -12.18 4.39 -17.41
C VAL A 59 -10.81 4.91 -17.86
N TRP A 60 -10.74 5.68 -18.95
CA TRP A 60 -9.47 6.26 -19.43
C TRP A 60 -8.92 7.36 -18.53
N ASP A 61 -9.82 8.07 -17.82
CA ASP A 61 -9.48 9.13 -16.87
C ASP A 61 -9.51 8.63 -15.41
N LEU A 62 -9.58 7.31 -15.21
CA LEU A 62 -9.59 6.70 -13.90
C LEU A 62 -8.17 6.67 -13.31
N HIS A 63 -7.97 7.44 -12.26
CA HIS A 63 -6.76 7.41 -11.45
C HIS A 63 -7.11 6.83 -10.08
N THR A 64 -6.39 5.80 -9.67
CA THR A 64 -6.51 5.24 -8.32
C THR A 64 -5.14 5.20 -7.64
N ALA A 65 -5.12 5.34 -6.31
CA ALA A 65 -3.91 5.17 -5.52
C ALA A 65 -4.21 4.47 -4.18
N GLY A 66 -3.28 3.66 -3.71
CA GLY A 66 -3.36 2.91 -2.46
C GLY A 66 -2.39 1.73 -2.47
N PRO A 67 -2.45 0.83 -1.47
CA PRO A 67 -3.47 0.79 -0.44
C PRO A 67 -3.14 1.56 0.84
N PHE A 68 -4.19 1.99 1.53
CA PHE A 68 -4.17 2.54 2.88
C PHE A 68 -5.13 1.74 3.77
N TRP A 69 -5.20 2.10 5.05
CA TRP A 69 -6.31 1.69 5.89
C TRP A 69 -6.82 2.86 6.71
N PHE A 70 -8.05 2.73 7.18
CA PHE A 70 -8.73 3.76 7.95
C PHE A 70 -9.22 3.16 9.25
N ASP A 71 -8.92 3.86 10.33
CA ASP A 71 -9.42 3.61 11.67
C ASP A 71 -10.49 4.67 12.01
N PRO A 72 -11.65 4.29 12.56
CA PRO A 72 -12.67 5.25 12.97
C PRO A 72 -12.20 6.26 14.04
N ILE A 73 -11.18 5.91 14.83
CA ILE A 73 -10.63 6.73 15.91
C ILE A 73 -9.38 7.48 15.42
N GLU A 74 -8.41 6.76 14.84
CA GLU A 74 -7.10 7.34 14.44
C GLU A 74 -7.12 8.00 13.05
N GLY A 75 -8.15 7.72 12.25
CA GLY A 75 -8.32 8.24 10.90
C GLY A 75 -7.54 7.46 9.84
N LEU A 76 -7.13 8.16 8.78
CA LEU A 76 -6.44 7.56 7.64
C LEU A 76 -4.97 7.27 7.97
N MET A 77 -4.54 6.06 7.66
CA MET A 77 -3.20 5.56 7.96
C MET A 77 -2.41 5.36 6.66
N LEU A 78 -1.24 6.01 6.58
CA LEU A 78 -0.34 5.97 5.44
C LEU A 78 0.85 5.05 5.72
N PRO A 79 1.47 4.42 4.71
CA PRO A 79 2.64 3.58 4.96
C PRO A 79 3.81 4.41 5.49
N ALA A 80 4.46 3.88 6.52
CA ALA A 80 5.61 4.52 7.14
C ALA A 80 6.79 4.60 6.15
N PRO A 81 7.36 5.79 5.87
CA PRO A 81 8.52 5.91 5.00
C PRO A 81 9.73 5.15 5.54
N PHE A 82 10.51 4.53 4.64
CA PHE A 82 11.76 3.84 5.01
C PHE A 82 12.85 4.78 5.55
N THR A 83 12.66 6.09 5.45
CA THR A 83 13.55 7.07 6.07
C THR A 83 13.38 7.14 7.58
N LEU A 84 12.30 6.59 8.15
CA LEU A 84 12.12 6.50 9.59
C LEU A 84 12.85 5.27 10.14
N LEU A 85 13.81 5.51 11.03
CA LEU A 85 14.51 4.44 11.73
C LEU A 85 13.66 4.03 12.93
N GLN A 86 13.10 2.83 12.84
CA GLN A 86 12.13 2.34 13.81
C GLN A 86 12.82 1.70 15.01
N GLU A 87 12.30 1.98 16.20
CA GLU A 87 12.74 1.41 17.46
C GLU A 87 11.55 0.76 18.16
N ARG A 88 11.78 -0.37 18.83
CA ARG A 88 10.76 -1.02 19.67
C ARG A 88 10.71 -0.30 21.02
N GLN A 89 9.51 0.10 21.42
CA GLN A 89 9.23 0.58 22.76
C GLN A 89 8.63 -0.56 23.57
N GLY A 90 9.15 -0.78 24.78
CA GLY A 90 8.59 -1.65 25.84
C GLY A 90 7.55 -2.66 25.37
N ASP A 91 6.30 -2.45 25.78
CA ASP A 91 5.15 -3.36 25.66
C ASP A 91 4.62 -3.58 24.22
N GLY A 92 5.48 -3.46 23.21
CA GLY A 92 5.19 -3.84 21.82
C GLY A 92 4.92 -2.69 20.86
N GLY A 93 4.88 -1.44 21.34
CA GLY A 93 4.73 -0.27 20.48
C GLY A 93 5.98 -0.03 19.61
N ARG A 94 5.80 0.45 18.38
CA ARG A 94 6.90 0.94 17.54
C ARG A 94 6.83 2.46 17.43
N CYS A 95 7.99 3.11 17.46
CA CYS A 95 8.09 4.53 17.18
C CYS A 95 9.38 4.83 16.41
N SER A 96 9.48 6.06 15.92
CA SER A 96 10.71 6.57 15.34
C SER A 96 10.98 7.99 15.84
N GLU A 97 12.16 8.19 16.41
CA GLU A 97 12.72 9.51 16.76
C GLU A 97 13.88 9.88 15.82
N ARG A 98 14.44 8.87 15.15
CA ARG A 98 15.63 8.97 14.29
C ARG A 98 15.25 8.81 12.83
N ARG A 99 15.89 9.61 11.97
CA ARG A 99 15.54 9.70 10.53
C ARG A 99 16.78 9.63 9.67
N LEU A 100 16.65 9.02 8.50
CA LEU A 100 17.62 9.09 7.42
C LEU A 100 17.44 10.41 6.66
N VAL A 101 18.55 11.09 6.42
CA VAL A 101 18.65 12.28 5.58
C VAL A 101 19.60 12.00 4.42
N TRP A 102 19.33 12.55 3.26
CA TRP A 102 20.25 12.49 2.14
C TRP A 102 21.46 13.38 2.44
N SER A 103 22.65 12.79 2.48
CA SER A 103 23.92 13.51 2.55
C SER A 103 24.52 13.54 1.16
N GLU A 104 24.80 14.73 0.64
CA GLU A 104 25.68 14.87 -0.52
C GLU A 104 27.12 14.54 -0.11
N GLY A 105 27.85 13.97 -1.06
CA GLY A 105 29.22 13.54 -0.88
C GLY A 105 30.17 14.33 -1.76
N ASP A 106 31.36 14.65 -1.22
CA ASP A 106 32.34 15.51 -1.89
C ASP A 106 33.33 14.74 -2.80
N GLY A 107 33.04 13.46 -3.14
CA GLY A 107 33.86 12.64 -4.03
C GLY A 107 33.93 11.15 -3.64
N GLU A 108 34.88 10.40 -4.22
CA GLU A 108 35.02 8.94 -4.01
C GLU A 108 35.25 8.53 -2.55
N LEU A 109 35.82 9.41 -1.73
CA LEU A 109 36.12 9.15 -0.31
C LEU A 109 34.89 9.32 0.61
N SER A 110 33.82 9.95 0.13
CA SER A 110 32.58 10.15 0.87
C SER A 110 31.41 10.16 -0.11
N PRO A 111 30.89 8.99 -0.50
CA PRO A 111 29.79 8.92 -1.46
C PRO A 111 28.51 9.52 -0.86
N SER A 112 27.72 10.16 -1.73
CA SER A 112 26.37 10.60 -1.42
C SER A 112 25.50 9.42 -1.01
N GLY A 113 24.62 9.63 -0.05
CA GLY A 113 23.71 8.58 0.40
C GLY A 113 22.86 8.94 1.60
N TRP A 114 21.91 8.06 1.90
CA TRP A 114 21.06 8.17 3.08
C TRP A 114 21.84 7.85 4.34
N ARG A 115 21.90 8.80 5.28
CA ARG A 115 22.61 8.67 6.57
C ARG A 115 21.72 9.09 7.73
N PRO A 116 21.88 8.49 8.92
CA PRO A 116 21.14 8.94 10.09
C PRO A 116 21.46 10.40 10.44
N SER A 117 20.41 11.17 10.72
CA SER A 117 20.49 12.59 11.08
C SER A 117 21.30 12.87 12.35
N ASP A 118 21.44 11.87 13.22
CA ASP A 118 22.20 11.97 14.47
C ASP A 118 23.66 11.49 14.35
N GLY A 119 24.09 11.10 13.15
CA GLY A 119 25.45 10.62 12.88
C GLY A 119 25.79 9.25 13.48
N ARG A 120 24.86 8.60 14.18
CA ARG A 120 25.05 7.26 14.75
C ARG A 120 24.70 6.20 13.73
N ASP A 121 25.31 5.03 13.81
CA ASP A 121 24.98 3.92 12.91
C ASP A 121 23.49 3.53 13.01
N PRO A 122 22.87 3.10 11.90
CA PRO A 122 21.53 2.55 11.92
C PRO A 122 21.53 1.19 12.64
N PRO A 123 20.41 0.81 13.30
CA PRO A 123 20.33 -0.48 13.97
C PRO A 123 20.45 -1.63 12.97
N ARG A 124 21.27 -2.65 13.30
CA ARG A 124 21.52 -3.83 12.44
C ARG A 124 20.27 -4.62 12.05
N LYS A 125 19.21 -4.56 12.87
CA LYS A 125 17.92 -5.25 12.66
C LYS A 125 16.76 -4.32 13.05
N ALA A 126 16.65 -3.19 12.38
CA ALA A 126 15.50 -2.32 12.55
C ALA A 126 14.22 -3.03 12.08
N PRO A 127 13.10 -2.94 12.81
CA PRO A 127 11.78 -3.23 12.25
C PRO A 127 11.55 -2.41 10.99
N SER A 128 10.83 -2.97 10.02
CA SER A 128 10.49 -2.30 8.77
C SER A 128 8.98 -2.35 8.52
N GLY A 129 8.49 -1.44 7.66
CA GLY A 129 7.07 -1.30 7.34
C GLY A 129 6.25 -0.75 8.50
N GLY A 130 4.92 -0.89 8.42
CA GLY A 130 3.99 -0.26 9.36
C GLY A 130 3.41 1.03 8.83
N TRP A 131 2.68 1.73 9.69
CA TRP A 131 1.75 2.77 9.28
C TRP A 131 1.82 3.97 10.22
N ILE A 132 1.51 5.15 9.70
CA ILE A 132 1.52 6.42 10.43
C ILE A 132 0.18 7.11 10.16
N SER A 133 -0.39 7.72 11.19
CA SER A 133 -1.59 8.55 11.00
C SER A 133 -1.28 9.71 10.06
N LEU A 134 -2.22 10.01 9.17
CA LEU A 134 -2.17 11.21 8.33
C LEU A 134 -1.92 12.47 9.18
N MET A 135 -2.45 12.51 10.41
CA MET A 135 -2.26 13.64 11.34
C MET A 135 -0.80 13.82 11.77
N ASP A 136 -0.07 12.72 11.92
CA ASP A 136 1.35 12.71 12.33
C ASP A 136 2.30 12.87 11.14
N TRP A 137 1.79 12.90 9.90
CA TRP A 137 2.63 12.97 8.71
C TRP A 137 3.53 14.22 8.69
N ALA A 138 3.04 15.34 9.24
CA ALA A 138 3.82 16.57 9.35
C ALA A 138 5.06 16.40 10.26
N LEU A 139 5.02 15.47 11.22
CA LEU A 139 6.12 15.17 12.13
C LEU A 139 7.20 14.35 11.45
N VAL A 140 6.89 13.62 10.37
CA VAL A 140 7.85 12.77 9.63
C VAL A 140 9.06 13.57 9.15
N SER A 141 8.87 14.84 8.78
CA SER A 141 9.96 15.72 8.32
C SER A 141 10.62 16.55 9.42
N GLN A 142 10.16 16.48 10.67
CA GLN A 142 10.64 17.32 11.77
C GLN A 142 11.71 16.58 12.59
N PRO A 143 12.98 17.02 12.61
CA PRO A 143 14.03 16.38 13.39
C PRO A 143 13.71 16.40 14.90
N GLY A 144 14.00 15.30 15.61
CA GLY A 144 13.82 15.20 17.06
C GLY A 144 12.40 14.87 17.52
N GLU A 145 11.39 15.04 16.66
CA GLU A 145 10.02 14.66 16.98
C GLU A 145 9.83 13.15 16.92
N LYS A 146 9.02 12.62 17.85
CA LYS A 146 8.68 11.20 17.92
C LYS A 146 7.43 10.91 17.10
N VAL A 147 7.51 9.91 16.23
CA VAL A 147 6.38 9.45 15.40
C VAL A 147 5.98 8.04 15.82
N ALA A 148 4.69 7.83 16.09
CA ALA A 148 4.15 6.51 16.35
C ALA A 148 4.08 5.70 15.06
N ILE A 149 4.45 4.42 15.11
CA ILE A 149 4.39 3.51 13.97
C ILE A 149 3.50 2.33 14.36
N HIS A 150 2.42 2.17 13.61
CA HIS A 150 1.39 1.17 13.86
C HIS A 150 1.69 -0.11 13.07
N ASP A 151 1.41 -1.24 13.70
CA ASP A 151 1.43 -2.55 13.05
C ASP A 151 0.27 -2.70 12.06
N ASN A 152 0.36 -3.75 11.24
CA ASN A 152 -0.74 -4.13 10.37
C ASN A 152 -1.98 -4.46 11.22
N PRO A 153 -3.14 -3.86 10.96
CA PRO A 153 -4.39 -4.18 11.64
C PRO A 153 -5.06 -5.43 11.05
N TRP A 154 -4.29 -6.37 10.52
CA TRP A 154 -4.79 -7.62 9.95
C TRP A 154 -3.85 -8.77 10.23
N GLU A 155 -4.40 -9.98 10.18
CA GLU A 155 -3.67 -11.22 10.34
C GLU A 155 -4.11 -12.26 9.31
N ALA A 156 -3.16 -13.12 8.93
CA ALA A 156 -3.45 -14.26 8.09
C ALA A 156 -4.03 -15.39 8.94
N VAL A 157 -5.23 -15.85 8.59
CA VAL A 157 -5.97 -16.92 9.24
C VAL A 157 -6.07 -18.13 8.32
N PRO A 158 -5.67 -19.33 8.77
CA PRO A 158 -5.80 -20.53 7.95
C PRO A 158 -7.27 -20.88 7.75
N HIS A 159 -7.65 -21.19 6.52
CA HIS A 159 -8.99 -21.61 6.14
C HIS A 159 -8.92 -22.90 5.30
N LEU A 160 -9.60 -23.94 5.76
CA LEU A 160 -9.65 -25.24 5.09
C LEU A 160 -10.90 -25.34 4.23
N HIS A 161 -10.70 -25.71 2.97
CA HIS A 161 -11.74 -25.92 1.97
C HIS A 161 -11.84 -27.41 1.64
N PRO A 162 -12.64 -28.19 2.40
CA PRO A 162 -12.93 -29.57 2.05
C PRO A 162 -13.92 -29.61 0.87
N ARG A 163 -13.60 -30.41 -0.14
CA ARG A 163 -14.51 -30.77 -1.22
C ARG A 163 -15.25 -32.04 -0.86
N LEU A 164 -16.57 -31.96 -0.84
CA LEU A 164 -17.45 -33.09 -0.60
C LEU A 164 -17.94 -33.67 -1.94
N GLN A 165 -18.45 -34.88 -1.91
CA GLN A 165 -19.19 -35.46 -3.04
C GLN A 165 -20.53 -34.72 -3.21
N ASP A 166 -21.04 -34.65 -4.43
CA ASP A 166 -22.22 -33.83 -4.75
C ASP A 166 -23.47 -34.24 -3.96
N GLU A 167 -23.66 -35.55 -3.75
CA GLU A 167 -24.87 -36.12 -3.16
C GLU A 167 -24.69 -36.62 -1.71
N GLU A 168 -23.45 -36.65 -1.21
CA GLU A 168 -23.14 -37.24 0.10
C GLU A 168 -22.17 -36.36 0.90
N ARG A 169 -22.34 -36.31 2.23
CA ARG A 169 -21.43 -35.59 3.14
C ARG A 169 -20.13 -36.36 3.40
N ILE A 170 -19.50 -36.83 2.34
CA ILE A 170 -18.27 -37.62 2.34
C ILE A 170 -17.22 -36.86 1.52
N SER A 171 -15.95 -36.99 1.93
CA SER A 171 -14.82 -36.42 1.17
C SER A 171 -14.85 -36.88 -0.29
N ALA A 172 -14.52 -35.96 -1.21
CA ALA A 172 -14.34 -36.25 -2.63
C ALA A 172 -13.04 -37.03 -2.95
N GLY A 173 -12.35 -37.55 -1.93
CA GLY A 173 -11.16 -38.39 -2.06
C GLY A 173 -9.85 -37.62 -2.04
N ASP A 174 -8.83 -38.15 -2.71
CA ASP A 174 -7.49 -37.58 -2.72
C ASP A 174 -7.49 -36.16 -3.34
N GLY A 175 -6.80 -35.23 -2.68
CA GLY A 175 -6.77 -33.82 -3.10
C GLY A 175 -8.06 -33.03 -2.82
N ALA A 176 -9.02 -33.61 -2.09
CA ALA A 176 -10.26 -32.94 -1.71
C ALA A 176 -10.12 -31.97 -0.52
N LEU A 177 -8.90 -31.64 -0.10
CA LEU A 177 -8.65 -30.66 0.96
C LEU A 177 -7.67 -29.62 0.47
N PHE A 178 -8.12 -28.37 0.44
CA PHE A 178 -7.30 -27.22 0.11
C PHE A 178 -7.14 -26.33 1.35
N LEU A 179 -5.91 -25.93 1.66
CA LEU A 179 -5.64 -24.95 2.70
C LEU A 179 -5.33 -23.61 2.02
N GLU A 180 -6.08 -22.60 2.40
CA GLU A 180 -5.84 -21.21 2.03
C GLU A 180 -5.60 -20.39 3.30
N TYR A 181 -5.02 -19.20 3.16
CA TYR A 181 -4.95 -18.24 4.24
C TYR A 181 -5.81 -17.03 3.86
N GLY A 182 -6.87 -16.81 4.63
CA GLY A 182 -7.64 -15.57 4.55
C GLY A 182 -6.96 -14.48 5.36
N ILE A 183 -7.28 -13.24 5.07
CA ILE A 183 -6.87 -12.07 5.83
C ILE A 183 -8.06 -11.58 6.63
N ALA A 184 -7.91 -11.58 7.96
CA ALA A 184 -8.87 -11.02 8.90
C ALA A 184 -8.41 -9.63 9.32
N LEU A 185 -9.25 -8.61 9.11
CA LEU A 185 -9.01 -7.26 9.64
C LEU A 185 -9.49 -7.17 11.08
N LYS A 186 -8.83 -6.33 11.88
CA LYS A 186 -9.32 -5.92 13.19
C LYS A 186 -10.71 -5.28 13.05
N PRO A 187 -11.63 -5.51 14.00
CA PRO A 187 -12.97 -4.92 13.96
C PRO A 187 -12.92 -3.39 13.81
N GLY A 188 -13.75 -2.86 12.93
CA GLY A 188 -13.87 -1.41 12.67
C GLY A 188 -12.84 -0.84 11.69
N VAL A 189 -11.74 -1.56 11.42
CA VAL A 189 -10.75 -1.12 10.43
C VAL A 189 -11.24 -1.44 9.02
N VAL A 190 -11.06 -0.49 8.11
CA VAL A 190 -11.43 -0.64 6.71
C VAL A 190 -10.24 -0.34 5.79
N LEU A 191 -10.22 -0.95 4.60
CA LEU A 191 -9.24 -0.60 3.58
C LEU A 191 -9.61 0.75 2.97
N ALA A 192 -8.60 1.52 2.59
CA ALA A 192 -8.79 2.85 2.06
C ALA A 192 -7.94 3.09 0.81
N TYR A 193 -8.50 3.82 -0.16
CA TYR A 193 -7.86 4.11 -1.44
C TYR A 193 -8.31 5.46 -1.97
N LEU A 194 -7.47 6.10 -2.78
CA LEU A 194 -7.83 7.31 -3.51
C LEU A 194 -8.38 6.97 -4.89
N SER A 195 -9.32 7.77 -5.36
CA SER A 195 -9.90 7.65 -6.70
C SER A 195 -10.23 9.02 -7.31
N SER A 196 -10.07 9.15 -8.63
CA SER A 196 -10.58 10.29 -9.39
C SER A 196 -12.10 10.25 -9.56
N HIS A 197 -12.70 9.06 -9.45
CA HIS A 197 -14.14 8.83 -9.64
C HIS A 197 -14.78 8.15 -8.44
N ALA A 198 -16.02 8.53 -8.14
CA ALA A 198 -16.91 7.77 -7.27
C ALA A 198 -17.73 6.77 -8.08
N ILE A 199 -18.18 5.70 -7.42
CA ILE A 199 -19.25 4.83 -7.89
C ILE A 199 -20.33 4.78 -6.80
N GLU A 200 -21.49 4.21 -7.12
CA GLU A 200 -22.57 4.05 -6.14
C GLU A 200 -22.08 3.26 -4.91
N GLU A 201 -22.43 3.72 -3.71
CA GLU A 201 -22.13 2.99 -2.49
C GLU A 201 -22.94 1.68 -2.41
N GLY A 202 -22.36 0.62 -1.85
CA GLY A 202 -23.03 -0.67 -1.82
C GLY A 202 -22.10 -1.84 -1.61
N VAL A 203 -22.63 -3.05 -1.84
CA VAL A 203 -21.88 -4.30 -1.68
C VAL A 203 -21.30 -4.73 -3.02
N TYR A 204 -19.99 -4.97 -3.03
CA TYR A 204 -19.24 -5.32 -4.23
C TYR A 204 -18.36 -6.54 -4.02
N ARG A 205 -18.07 -7.25 -5.11
CA ARG A 205 -17.01 -8.25 -5.13
C ARG A 205 -15.66 -7.55 -5.23
N PHE A 206 -14.71 -7.89 -4.35
CA PHE A 206 -13.38 -7.32 -4.32
C PHE A 206 -12.34 -8.36 -3.94
N GLY A 207 -11.29 -8.51 -4.77
CA GLY A 207 -10.29 -9.56 -4.64
C GLY A 207 -10.64 -10.86 -5.39
N GLY A 208 -9.95 -11.95 -5.07
CA GLY A 208 -10.22 -13.30 -5.58
C GLY A 208 -11.43 -13.95 -4.91
N GLU A 209 -11.83 -15.15 -5.36
CA GLU A 209 -12.80 -16.05 -4.70
C GLU A 209 -14.19 -15.49 -4.34
N GLY A 210 -14.57 -14.33 -4.89
CA GLY A 210 -15.93 -13.78 -4.74
C GLY A 210 -16.19 -13.04 -3.42
N HIS A 211 -15.14 -12.56 -2.74
CA HIS A 211 -15.25 -11.87 -1.46
C HIS A 211 -16.01 -10.56 -1.56
N LEU A 212 -16.83 -10.27 -0.55
CA LEU A 212 -17.69 -9.10 -0.53
C LEU A 212 -17.13 -8.01 0.38
N VAL A 213 -17.20 -6.77 -0.11
CA VAL A 213 -16.89 -5.56 0.64
C VAL A 213 -18.08 -4.61 0.58
N GLN A 214 -18.34 -3.92 1.68
CA GLN A 214 -19.19 -2.73 1.69
C GLN A 214 -18.32 -1.53 1.30
N LEU A 215 -18.64 -0.92 0.16
CA LEU A 215 -17.99 0.27 -0.35
C LEU A 215 -18.71 1.53 0.15
N ARG A 216 -17.92 2.48 0.65
CA ARG A 216 -18.34 3.86 0.95
C ARG A 216 -17.39 4.83 0.25
N CYS A 217 -17.91 6.00 -0.10
CA CYS A 217 -17.16 7.05 -0.77
C CYS A 217 -17.25 8.34 0.05
N GLN A 218 -16.10 8.92 0.37
CA GLN A 218 -16.05 10.22 1.03
C GLN A 218 -15.09 11.16 0.29
N PRO A 219 -15.21 12.49 0.43
CA PRO A 219 -14.21 13.42 -0.06
C PRO A 219 -12.84 13.13 0.54
N ILE A 220 -11.78 13.45 -0.19
CA ILE A 220 -10.42 13.35 0.33
C ILE A 220 -10.26 14.27 1.55
N PRO A 221 -9.62 13.80 2.65
CA PRO A 221 -9.34 14.66 3.79
C PRO A 221 -8.52 15.91 3.37
N PRO A 222 -8.88 17.12 3.81
CA PRO A 222 -8.17 18.36 3.42
C PRO A 222 -6.67 18.33 3.72
N LEU A 223 -6.26 17.65 4.79
CA LEU A 223 -4.85 17.48 5.14
C LEU A 223 -4.10 16.64 4.08
N LEU A 224 -4.73 15.58 3.56
CA LEU A 224 -4.15 14.77 2.49
C LEU A 224 -4.15 15.52 1.17
N GLU A 225 -5.21 16.26 0.85
CA GLU A 225 -5.26 17.12 -0.33
C GLU A 225 -4.13 18.16 -0.31
N THR A 226 -3.93 18.80 0.85
CA THR A 226 -2.83 19.75 1.06
C THR A 226 -1.48 19.07 0.84
N LEU A 227 -1.28 17.88 1.42
CA LEU A 227 -0.05 17.11 1.30
C LEU A 227 0.27 16.74 -0.16
N LEU A 228 -0.71 16.22 -0.89
CA LEU A 228 -0.55 15.79 -2.28
C LEU A 228 -0.36 16.97 -3.24
N SER A 229 -0.86 18.16 -2.89
CA SER A 229 -0.71 19.37 -3.70
C SER A 229 0.65 20.05 -3.55
N ARG A 230 1.50 19.60 -2.61
CA ARG A 230 2.81 20.23 -2.36
C ARG A 230 3.74 20.02 -3.56
N PRO A 231 4.39 21.10 -4.06
CA PRO A 231 5.44 20.95 -5.05
C PRO A 231 6.58 20.06 -4.56
N LEU A 232 7.09 19.20 -5.44
CA LEU A 232 8.24 18.36 -5.15
C LEU A 232 9.52 19.17 -5.38
N THR A 233 10.14 19.67 -4.30
CA THR A 233 11.38 20.46 -4.35
C THR A 233 12.57 19.77 -3.69
N ALA A 234 12.36 18.57 -3.13
CA ALA A 234 13.31 17.82 -2.31
C ALA A 234 12.99 16.32 -2.39
N PRO A 235 13.76 15.42 -1.76
CA PRO A 235 13.40 14.01 -1.67
C PRO A 235 11.98 13.82 -1.12
N PHE A 236 11.24 12.88 -1.70
CA PHE A 236 9.85 12.61 -1.36
C PHE A 236 9.66 11.15 -0.93
N ALA A 237 8.63 10.91 -0.13
CA ALA A 237 8.20 9.57 0.22
C ALA A 237 7.06 9.14 -0.69
N LEU A 238 7.11 7.89 -1.14
CA LEU A 238 5.97 7.27 -1.80
C LEU A 238 5.04 6.69 -0.76
N ILE A 239 3.76 7.00 -0.91
CA ILE A 239 2.68 6.49 -0.05
C ILE A 239 1.94 5.31 -0.70
N THR A 240 2.31 4.94 -1.91
CA THR A 240 1.81 3.78 -2.63
C THR A 240 2.96 3.08 -3.34
N PRO A 241 2.84 1.79 -3.70
CA PRO A 241 3.85 1.12 -4.49
C PRO A 241 4.14 1.91 -5.78
N GLY A 242 5.40 2.26 -5.98
CA GLY A 242 5.85 2.87 -7.22
C GLY A 242 6.14 1.79 -8.26
N VAL A 243 5.89 2.11 -9.52
CA VAL A 243 6.33 1.31 -10.65
C VAL A 243 7.53 2.00 -11.26
N TRP A 244 8.70 1.37 -11.13
CA TRP A 244 9.89 1.75 -11.88
C TRP A 244 10.10 0.70 -12.95
N GLY A 245 10.30 1.11 -14.20
CA GLY A 245 10.69 0.12 -15.18
C GLY A 245 12.06 -0.44 -14.82
N GLY A 246 12.29 -1.71 -15.18
CA GLY A 246 13.59 -2.31 -14.99
C GLY A 246 14.67 -1.56 -15.78
N PRO A 247 15.96 -1.83 -15.50
CA PRO A 247 17.08 -1.19 -16.19
C PRO A 247 17.11 -1.42 -17.72
N LYS A 248 16.23 -2.29 -18.24
CA LYS A 248 16.05 -2.56 -19.66
C LYS A 248 15.01 -1.68 -20.35
N LEU A 249 14.05 -1.10 -19.61
CA LEU A 249 12.86 -0.42 -20.17
C LEU A 249 12.52 0.92 -19.50
N SER A 250 13.26 1.34 -18.48
CA SER A 250 13.12 2.67 -17.86
C SER A 250 14.49 3.28 -17.64
N LEU A 251 14.57 4.58 -17.91
CA LEU A 251 15.64 5.41 -17.39
C LEU A 251 15.50 5.46 -15.85
N ARG A 252 16.63 5.54 -15.15
CA ARG A 252 16.65 5.71 -13.68
C ARG A 252 16.20 7.11 -13.24
N GLU A 253 16.07 8.02 -14.20
CA GLU A 253 15.68 9.39 -13.99
C GLU A 253 14.26 9.60 -14.49
N PRO A 254 13.43 10.41 -13.80
CA PRO A 254 12.08 10.71 -14.25
C PRO A 254 12.11 11.30 -15.66
N ILE A 255 11.15 10.89 -16.49
CA ILE A 255 10.99 11.40 -17.85
C ILE A 255 10.67 12.90 -17.74
N ASP A 256 11.50 13.72 -18.37
CA ASP A 256 11.20 15.13 -18.55
C ASP A 256 9.99 15.27 -19.50
N THR A 257 8.84 15.55 -18.91
CA THR A 257 7.58 15.73 -19.63
C THR A 257 7.52 17.02 -20.45
N THR A 258 8.53 17.89 -20.34
CA THR A 258 8.68 19.06 -21.23
C THR A 258 9.20 18.67 -22.62
N VAL A 259 9.69 17.44 -22.80
CA VAL A 259 10.08 16.90 -24.10
C VAL A 259 8.85 16.36 -24.85
N LEU A 260 8.61 16.89 -26.05
CA LEU A 260 7.47 16.53 -26.90
C LEU A 260 7.48 15.03 -27.28
N HIS A 261 6.28 14.43 -27.28
CA HIS A 261 6.05 13.04 -27.74
C HIS A 261 6.70 12.80 -29.12
N GLY A 262 7.46 11.71 -29.25
CA GLY A 262 8.18 11.36 -30.49
C GLY A 262 9.64 11.82 -30.57
N GLN A 263 10.13 12.64 -29.63
CA GLN A 263 11.55 13.00 -29.54
C GLN A 263 12.36 12.15 -28.57
N PHE A 264 11.72 11.22 -27.86
CA PHE A 264 12.46 10.28 -27.02
C PHE A 264 13.23 9.25 -27.86
N PRO A 265 14.46 8.89 -27.45
CA PRO A 265 15.32 7.98 -28.21
C PRO A 265 14.77 6.55 -28.38
N TRP A 266 13.68 6.19 -27.69
CA TRP A 266 12.98 4.89 -27.83
C TRP A 266 11.74 4.94 -28.74
N HIS A 267 11.47 6.07 -29.41
CA HIS A 267 10.49 6.14 -30.51
C HIS A 267 11.13 5.84 -31.88
N ARG A 268 12.31 5.20 -31.90
CA ARG A 268 12.95 4.64 -33.11
C ARG A 268 12.95 3.13 -33.08
#